data_AF-A0A606M2S3-F1
#
_entry.id   AF-A0A606M2S3-F1
#
_cell.length_a   1.000
_cell.length_b   1.000
_cell.length_c   1.000
_cell.angle_alpha   90.00
_cell.angle_beta   90.00
_cell.angle_gamma   90.00
#
_symmetry.space_group_name_H-M   'P 1'
#
loop_
_entity.id
_entity.type
_entity.pdbx_description
1 polymer ?
#
loop_
_entity_poly.entity_id
_entity_poly.type
_entity_poly.pdbx_seq_one_letter_code
_entity_poly.pdbx_strand_id
1 'polypeptide(L)'
;MWKTLHQLAAAPRLYQICGRLVPWLAAAGIIALATGWVRGFGFAPADYQQGESYRIMYLHVPAAIWSMGIYAAMAVAAFTGL
;
A
#
# COMPACT_ATOMS: atom_id res chain seq x y z
N MET A 1 1.99 -25.05 -17.79
CA MET A 1 1.54 -23.68 -17.46
C MET A 1 0.31 -23.66 -16.55
N TRP A 2 -0.69 -24.54 -16.71
CA TRP A 2 -1.83 -24.62 -15.78
C TRP A 2 -1.54 -25.21 -14.39
N LYS A 3 -0.50 -26.05 -14.25
CA LYS A 3 -0.19 -26.70 -12.97
C LYS A 3 0.11 -25.69 -11.86
N THR A 4 0.83 -24.60 -12.14
CA THR A 4 1.17 -23.56 -11.15
C THR A 4 -0.06 -22.75 -10.74
N LEU A 5 -0.90 -22.34 -11.69
CA LEU A 5 -2.18 -21.68 -11.42
C LEU A 5 -3.10 -22.57 -10.57
N HIS A 6 -3.19 -23.85 -10.90
CA HIS A 6 -4.00 -24.81 -10.15
C HIS A 6 -3.48 -25.03 -8.73
N GLN A 7 -2.15 -24.98 -8.53
CA GLN A 7 -1.54 -25.06 -7.21
C GLN A 7 -1.76 -23.80 -6.36
N LEU A 8 -1.86 -22.61 -6.99
CA LEU A 8 -2.17 -21.35 -6.32
C LEU A 8 -3.67 -21.21 -5.97
N ALA A 9 -4.54 -21.94 -6.67
CA ALA A 9 -5.96 -22.02 -6.31
C ALA A 9 -6.18 -22.75 -4.95
N ALA A 10 -5.21 -23.54 -4.48
CA ALA A 10 -5.29 -24.17 -3.16
C ALA A 10 -5.00 -23.14 -2.06
N ALA A 11 -6.04 -22.74 -1.32
CA ALA A 11 -5.98 -21.70 -0.28
C ALA A 11 -4.82 -21.86 0.73
N PRO A 12 -4.50 -23.07 1.25
CA PRO A 12 -3.39 -23.22 2.20
C PRO A 12 -2.02 -22.90 1.60
N ARG A 13 -1.79 -23.28 0.33
CA ARG A 13 -0.52 -23.04 -0.35
C ARG A 13 -0.36 -21.56 -0.67
N LEU A 14 -1.41 -20.92 -1.16
CA LEU A 14 -1.41 -19.47 -1.41
C LEU A 14 -1.15 -18.70 -0.11
N TYR A 15 -1.82 -19.06 0.98
CA TYR A 15 -1.64 -18.41 2.28
C TYR A 15 -0.20 -18.52 2.81
N GLN A 16 0.45 -19.68 2.66
CA GLN A 16 1.86 -19.86 3.02
C GLN A 16 2.81 -18.99 2.20
N ILE A 17 2.56 -18.87 0.89
CA ILE A 17 3.37 -18.01 0.01
C ILE A 17 3.17 -16.55 0.42
N CYS A 18 1.93 -16.10 0.59
CA CYS A 18 1.61 -14.76 1.06
C CYS A 18 2.30 -14.47 2.39
N GLY A 19 2.21 -15.37 3.38
CA GLY A 19 2.84 -15.22 4.68
C GLY A 19 4.37 -15.05 4.61
N ARG A 20 5.03 -15.71 3.66
CA ARG A 20 6.48 -15.53 3.42
C ARG A 20 6.81 -14.21 2.74
N LEU A 21 5.93 -13.69 1.87
CA LEU A 21 6.13 -12.45 1.13
C LEU A 21 5.80 -11.20 1.96
N VAL A 22 4.80 -11.27 2.84
CA VAL A 22 4.34 -10.17 3.70
C VAL A 22 5.48 -9.44 4.41
N PRO A 23 6.43 -10.08 5.12
CA PRO A 23 7.49 -9.34 5.81
C PRO A 23 8.39 -8.54 4.87
N TRP A 24 8.70 -9.08 3.69
CA TRP A 24 9.52 -8.40 2.68
C TRP A 24 8.77 -7.22 2.04
N LEU A 25 7.49 -7.41 1.72
CA LEU A 25 6.64 -6.35 1.19
C LEU A 25 6.41 -5.25 2.22
N ALA A 26 6.25 -5.60 3.51
CA ALA A 26 6.15 -4.65 4.60
C ALA A 26 7.44 -3.82 4.75
N ALA A 27 8.61 -4.48 4.74
CA ALA A 27 9.90 -3.79 4.79
C ALA A 27 10.08 -2.84 3.59
N ALA A 28 9.79 -3.31 2.37
CA ALA A 28 9.84 -2.48 1.17
C ALA A 28 8.87 -1.28 1.25
N GLY A 29 7.66 -1.49 1.78
CA GLY A 29 6.67 -0.45 2.00
C GLY A 29 7.14 0.62 3.00
N ILE A 30 7.72 0.19 4.13
CA ILE A 30 8.29 1.11 5.14
C ILE A 30 9.43 1.93 4.53
N ILE A 31 10.33 1.31 3.77
CA ILE A 31 11.44 2.01 3.11
C ILE A 31 10.89 3.03 2.09
N ALA A 32 9.91 2.66 1.28
CA ALA A 32 9.28 3.55 0.31
C ALA A 32 8.60 4.76 1.00
N LEU A 33 7.88 4.53 2.10
CA LEU A 33 7.25 5.60 2.88
C LEU A 33 8.29 6.52 3.53
N ALA A 34 9.30 5.94 4.20
CA ALA A 34 10.35 6.70 4.86
C ALA A 34 11.12 7.58 3.87
N THR A 35 11.50 7.03 2.71
CA THR A 35 12.17 7.80 1.65
C THR A 35 11.29 8.91 1.10
N GLY A 36 9.99 8.66 0.91
CA GLY A 36 9.01 9.67 0.51
C GLY A 36 8.89 10.80 1.54
N TRP A 37 8.79 10.46 2.84
CA TRP A 37 8.70 11.44 3.91
C TRP A 37 9.97 12.26 4.09
N VAL A 38 11.15 11.64 4.04
CA VAL A 38 12.42 12.37 4.12
C VAL A 38 12.51 13.40 3.00
N ARG A 39 12.15 13.02 1.77
CA ARG A 39 12.14 13.94 0.62
C ARG A 39 11.06 15.02 0.74
N GLY A 40 9.84 14.63 1.11
CA GLY A 40 8.68 15.52 1.20
C GLY A 40 8.79 16.55 2.33
N PHE A 41 9.18 16.13 3.53
CA PHE A 41 9.28 17.03 4.69
C PHE A 41 10.60 17.78 4.75
N GLY A 42 11.71 17.13 4.36
CA GLY A 42 13.05 17.68 4.51
C GLY A 42 13.55 18.52 3.35
N PHE A 43 13.16 18.21 2.11
CA PHE A 43 13.76 18.80 0.91
C PHE A 43 12.78 19.52 -0.02
N ALA A 44 11.48 19.30 0.16
CA ALA A 44 10.50 19.83 -0.77
C ALA A 44 10.25 21.33 -0.49
N PRO A 45 10.35 22.20 -1.51
CA PRO A 45 10.29 23.65 -1.34
C PRO A 45 8.88 24.09 -0.91
N ALA A 46 8.78 25.17 -0.15
CA ALA A 46 7.48 25.73 0.24
C ALA A 46 6.59 25.99 -0.99
N ASP A 47 5.30 25.68 -0.87
CA ASP A 47 4.33 26.00 -1.91
C ASP A 47 4.03 27.50 -1.92
N TYR A 48 3.72 28.03 -3.10
CA TYR A 48 3.48 29.46 -3.31
C TYR A 48 2.25 29.99 -2.55
N GLN A 49 1.18 29.20 -2.42
CA GLN A 49 -0.06 29.61 -1.74
C GLN A 49 -0.14 29.09 -0.31
N GLN A 50 0.34 27.87 -0.09
CA GLN A 50 0.18 27.16 1.18
C GLN A 50 1.42 27.22 2.08
N GLY A 51 2.53 27.81 1.60
CA GLY A 51 3.77 27.93 2.35
C GLY A 51 4.29 26.57 2.79
N GLU A 52 4.72 26.46 4.05
CA GLU A 52 5.22 25.21 4.64
C GLU A 52 4.10 24.18 4.93
N SER A 53 2.87 24.63 5.09
CA SER A 53 1.72 23.77 5.44
C SER A 53 1.39 22.75 4.36
N TYR A 54 1.75 23.03 3.10
CA TYR A 54 1.52 22.11 1.99
C TYR A 54 2.16 20.74 2.25
N ARG A 55 3.27 20.67 2.99
CA ARG A 55 4.00 19.43 3.25
C ARG A 55 3.17 18.38 3.99
N ILE A 56 2.10 18.76 4.68
CA ILE A 56 1.13 17.84 5.29
C ILE A 56 0.56 16.86 4.25
N MET A 57 0.47 17.26 2.97
CA MET A 57 0.00 16.39 1.89
C MET A 57 0.83 15.11 1.73
N TYR A 58 2.14 15.15 2.05
CA TYR A 58 3.03 13.98 1.94
C TYR A 58 2.69 12.88 2.95
N LEU A 59 1.92 13.20 4.00
CA LEU A 59 1.35 12.22 4.91
C LEU A 59 -0.13 11.95 4.57
N HIS A 60 -0.91 13.01 4.38
CA HIS A 60 -2.36 12.91 4.23
C HIS A 60 -2.78 12.18 2.96
N VAL A 61 -2.21 12.52 1.80
CA VAL A 61 -2.65 11.98 0.50
C VAL A 61 -2.38 10.47 0.40
N PRO A 62 -1.18 9.96 0.72
CA PRO A 62 -0.95 8.50 0.74
C PRO A 62 -1.86 7.77 1.72
N ALA A 63 -2.11 8.34 2.91
CA ALA A 63 -3.01 7.73 3.90
C ALA A 63 -4.45 7.66 3.40
N ALA A 64 -4.95 8.71 2.74
CA ALA A 64 -6.29 8.75 2.17
C ALA A 64 -6.48 7.69 1.07
N ILE A 65 -5.50 7.54 0.17
CA ILE A 65 -5.56 6.53 -0.91
C ILE A 65 -5.64 5.11 -0.32
N TRP A 66 -4.82 4.78 0.68
CA TRP A 66 -4.85 3.45 1.30
C TRP A 66 -6.12 3.20 2.12
N SER A 67 -6.62 4.22 2.83
CA SER A 67 -7.90 4.15 3.54
C SER A 67 -9.05 3.80 2.58
N MET A 68 -9.16 4.54 1.47
CA MET A 68 -10.17 4.27 0.43
C MET A 68 -9.94 2.92 -0.26
N GLY A 69 -8.68 2.52 -0.45
CA GLY A 69 -8.32 1.20 -0.98
C GLY A 69 -8.82 0.04 -0.12
N ILE A 70 -8.80 0.18 1.22
CA ILE A 70 -9.36 -0.83 2.13
C ILE A 70 -10.87 -0.94 1.95
N TYR A 71 -11.59 0.19 1.85
CA TYR A 71 -13.02 0.17 1.56
C TYR A 71 -13.33 -0.51 0.21
N ALA A 72 -12.53 -0.23 -0.82
CA ALA A 72 -12.68 -0.89 -2.12
C ALA A 72 -12.41 -2.40 -2.02
N ALA A 73 -11.38 -2.82 -1.29
CA ALA A 73 -11.07 -4.24 -1.07
C ALA A 73 -12.20 -4.96 -0.32
N MET A 74 -12.77 -4.31 0.71
CA MET A 74 -13.95 -4.83 1.42
C MET A 74 -15.15 -4.98 0.48
N ALA A 75 -15.42 -3.99 -0.38
CA ALA A 75 -16.51 -4.05 -1.34
C ALA A 75 -16.33 -5.20 -2.35
N VAL A 76 -15.11 -5.41 -2.86
CA VAL A 76 -14.79 -6.54 -3.75
C VAL A 76 -14.99 -7.87 -3.02
N ALA A 77 -14.47 -8.01 -1.79
CA ALA A 77 -14.63 -9.24 -1.02
C ALA A 77 -16.11 -9.57 -0.77
N ALA A 78 -16.92 -8.57 -0.42
CA ALA A 78 -18.36 -8.72 -0.24
C ALA A 78 -19.06 -9.15 -1.55
N PHE A 79 -18.68 -8.56 -2.69
CA PHE A 79 -19.24 -8.92 -3.99
C PHE A 79 -18.89 -10.35 -4.42
N THR A 80 -17.64 -10.77 -4.24
CA THR A 80 -17.17 -12.11 -4.65
C THR A 80 -17.54 -13.23 -3.68
N GLY A 81 -17.96 -12.89 -2.46
CA GLY A 81 -18.36 -13.84 -1.42
C GLY A 81 -19.84 -14.24 -1.45
N LEU A 82 -20.63 -13.65 -2.35
CA LEU A 82 -22.00 -14.05 -2.69
C LEU A 82 -22.01 -15.27 -3.62
#